data_AF-A0A0C9YGD7-F1
#
_entry.id   AF-A0A0C9YGD7-F1
#
_cell.length_a   1.000
_cell.length_b   1.000
_cell.length_c   1.000
_cell.angle_alpha   90.00
_cell.angle_beta   90.00
_cell.angle_gamma   90.00
#
_symmetry.space_group_name_H-M   'P 1'
#
loop_
_entity.id
_entity.type
_entity.pdbx_description
1 polymer ?
#
loop_
_entity_poly.entity_id
_entity_poly.type
_entity_poly.pdbx_seq_one_letter_code
_entity_poly.pdbx_strand_id
1 'polypeptide(L)'
;MDVRKKNQPQLEETIEDVNMKNDRLKQALLGYARLDVLEHRERIVFGKWNPRTIQKTEIAGLVESFQVNGLDRFNPTHAMPLIVPKSILKLGMYVTEVKGINEVPLLQINAEAGKDWTISAAGGQHRVYALEVWLERKKKQLEDHLAVEKSIKAQDVDKIDEAELQKWNKSTKKEKDMLEGIIAYGGQWLVSLFDDSKCSNRQVVFAQKRGYEGMRKTSGDGKCANHDGGVFARPAHQYLRPLYTPLGNYNYKVQTIFWEK
;
A
#
# COMPACT_ATOMS: atom_id res chain seq x y z
N MET A 1 31.80 6.83 -41.43
CA MET A 1 30.36 7.19 -41.40
C MET A 1 29.90 7.18 -39.96
N ASP A 2 29.41 8.31 -39.47
CA ASP A 2 29.15 8.57 -38.06
C ASP A 2 27.80 7.96 -37.62
N VAL A 3 27.87 6.81 -36.95
CA VAL A 3 26.71 6.04 -36.46
C VAL A 3 25.84 6.85 -35.48
N ARG A 4 26.40 7.91 -34.88
CA ARG A 4 25.69 8.77 -33.90
C ARG A 4 24.53 9.55 -34.51
N LYS A 5 24.62 9.94 -35.79
CA LYS A 5 23.58 10.75 -36.46
C LYS A 5 22.31 9.97 -36.83
N LYS A 6 22.37 8.64 -36.98
CA LYS A 6 21.20 7.82 -37.31
C LYS A 6 20.27 7.56 -36.12
N ASN A 7 20.79 7.61 -34.88
CA ASN A 7 20.03 7.26 -33.68
C ASN A 7 19.42 8.47 -32.96
N GLN A 8 19.86 9.70 -33.26
CA GLN A 8 19.30 10.93 -32.67
C GLN A 8 17.83 11.20 -33.04
N PRO A 9 17.41 11.09 -34.33
CA PRO A 9 16.02 11.37 -34.71
C PRO A 9 15.02 10.41 -34.06
N GLN A 10 15.40 9.14 -33.92
CA GLN A 10 14.58 8.11 -33.26
C GLN A 10 14.47 8.34 -31.75
N LEU A 11 15.51 8.86 -31.11
CA LEU A 11 15.50 9.16 -29.68
C LEU A 11 14.62 10.39 -29.38
N GLU A 12 14.72 11.43 -30.21
CA GLU A 12 13.91 12.65 -30.10
C GLU A 12 12.43 12.35 -30.31
N GLU A 13 12.07 11.60 -31.34
CA GLU A 13 10.69 11.14 -31.60
C GLU A 13 10.14 10.29 -30.44
N THR A 14 10.98 9.44 -29.85
CA THR A 14 10.60 8.63 -28.68
C THR A 14 10.37 9.49 -27.44
N ILE A 15 11.20 10.52 -27.21
CA ILE A 15 11.06 11.44 -26.07
C ILE A 15 9.79 12.27 -26.22
N GLU A 16 9.51 12.78 -27.43
CA GLU A 16 8.29 13.54 -27.72
C GLU A 16 7.03 12.71 -27.53
N ASP A 17 6.99 11.47 -28.03
CA ASP A 17 5.86 10.56 -27.82
C ASP A 17 5.65 10.25 -26.32
N VAL A 18 6.72 10.05 -25.55
CA VAL A 18 6.65 9.86 -24.10
C VAL A 18 6.11 11.10 -23.40
N ASN A 19 6.55 12.30 -23.79
CA ASN A 19 6.08 13.56 -23.22
C ASN A 19 4.60 13.80 -23.53
N MET A 20 4.19 13.60 -24.78
CA MET A 20 2.77 13.69 -25.17
C MET A 20 1.89 12.71 -24.38
N LYS A 21 2.35 11.47 -24.18
CA LYS A 21 1.63 10.48 -23.36
C LYS A 21 1.55 10.90 -21.90
N ASN A 22 2.62 11.46 -21.35
CA ASN A 22 2.64 11.99 -19.98
C ASN A 22 1.62 13.12 -19.82
N ASP A 23 1.59 14.07 -20.73
CA ASP A 23 0.71 15.24 -20.60
C ASP A 23 -0.75 14.84 -20.72
N ARG A 24 -1.08 13.92 -21.63
CA ARG A 24 -2.43 13.38 -21.71
C ARG A 24 -2.82 12.59 -20.45
N LEU A 25 -1.88 11.84 -19.86
CA LEU A 25 -2.15 11.12 -18.61
C LEU A 25 -2.40 12.09 -17.45
N LYS A 26 -1.64 13.18 -17.36
CA LYS A 26 -1.86 14.26 -16.39
C LYS A 26 -3.23 14.92 -16.59
N GLN A 27 -3.64 15.15 -17.83
CA GLN A 27 -4.97 15.72 -18.15
C GLN A 27 -6.13 14.79 -17.80
N ALA A 28 -5.89 13.47 -17.79
CA ALA A 28 -6.85 12.46 -17.39
C ALA A 28 -6.89 12.25 -15.86
N LEU A 29 -5.82 12.58 -15.14
CA LEU A 29 -5.77 12.45 -13.68
C LEU A 29 -6.77 13.40 -13.03
N LEU A 30 -7.74 12.85 -12.32
CA LEU A 30 -8.71 13.58 -11.51
C LEU A 30 -8.13 13.89 -10.12
N GLY A 31 -7.42 12.92 -9.53
CA GLY A 31 -6.80 13.06 -8.22
C GLY A 31 -6.59 11.72 -7.52
N TYR A 32 -6.49 11.78 -6.20
CA TYR A 32 -6.21 10.67 -5.30
C TYR A 32 -7.27 10.54 -4.22
N ALA A 33 -7.59 9.31 -3.84
CA ALA A 33 -8.47 8.99 -2.74
C ALA A 33 -8.03 7.70 -2.06
N ARG A 34 -8.60 7.37 -0.90
CA ARG A 34 -8.52 6.01 -0.33
C ARG A 34 -9.71 5.21 -0.82
N LEU A 35 -9.53 3.93 -1.11
CA LEU A 35 -10.62 3.01 -1.42
C LEU A 35 -10.40 1.72 -0.64
N ASP A 36 -11.43 1.19 0.01
CA ASP A 36 -11.35 -0.19 0.50
C ASP A 36 -11.52 -1.15 -0.68
N VAL A 37 -10.39 -1.68 -1.15
CA VAL A 37 -10.35 -2.51 -2.37
C VAL A 37 -10.79 -3.95 -2.12
N LEU A 38 -10.91 -4.36 -0.86
CA LEU A 38 -11.45 -5.66 -0.50
C LEU A 38 -12.97 -5.60 -0.34
N GLU A 39 -13.48 -4.56 0.33
CA GLU A 39 -14.93 -4.33 0.44
C GLU A 39 -15.58 -4.15 -0.93
N HIS A 40 -14.92 -3.44 -1.85
CA HIS A 40 -15.43 -3.18 -3.19
C HIS A 40 -14.87 -4.09 -4.27
N ARG A 41 -14.28 -5.24 -3.91
CA ARG A 41 -13.60 -6.14 -4.86
C ARG A 41 -14.46 -6.50 -6.08
N GLU A 42 -15.71 -6.86 -5.87
CA GLU A 42 -16.66 -7.24 -6.93
C GLU A 42 -17.04 -6.08 -7.86
N ARG A 43 -16.78 -4.84 -7.44
CA ARG A 43 -17.03 -3.62 -8.22
C ARG A 43 -15.79 -3.20 -9.02
N ILE A 44 -14.62 -3.80 -8.75
CA ILE A 44 -13.36 -3.50 -9.40
C ILE A 44 -13.09 -4.49 -10.53
N VAL A 45 -13.13 -4.01 -11.76
CA VAL A 45 -12.89 -4.81 -12.97
C VAL A 45 -11.41 -4.77 -13.31
N PHE A 46 -10.73 -5.90 -13.16
CA PHE A 46 -9.35 -6.12 -13.62
C PHE A 46 -9.34 -6.68 -15.05
N GLY A 47 -8.16 -6.80 -15.67
CA GLY A 47 -8.01 -7.46 -16.98
C GLY A 47 -8.25 -6.56 -18.19
N LYS A 48 -9.18 -5.58 -18.11
CA LYS A 48 -9.50 -4.68 -19.24
C LYS A 48 -8.27 -3.95 -19.79
N TRP A 49 -7.42 -3.46 -18.90
CA TRP A 49 -6.25 -2.65 -19.27
C TRP A 49 -4.91 -3.34 -19.00
N ASN A 50 -4.94 -4.41 -18.22
CA ASN A 50 -3.79 -5.25 -17.93
C ASN A 50 -4.27 -6.71 -17.89
N PRO A 51 -4.17 -7.46 -18.99
CA PRO A 51 -4.69 -8.82 -19.09
C PRO A 51 -3.78 -9.85 -18.41
N ARG A 52 -2.78 -9.42 -17.62
CA ARG A 52 -1.91 -10.34 -16.89
C ARG A 52 -2.75 -11.26 -16.03
N THR A 53 -2.55 -12.56 -16.23
CA THR A 53 -3.15 -13.58 -15.40
C THR A 53 -2.56 -13.51 -13.99
N ILE A 54 -3.38 -13.92 -13.03
CA ILE A 54 -2.95 -14.02 -11.64
C ILE A 54 -1.93 -15.16 -11.53
N GLN A 55 -0.79 -14.85 -10.92
CA GLN A 55 0.26 -15.82 -10.64
C GLN A 55 0.39 -16.02 -9.13
N LYS A 56 0.22 -17.27 -8.66
CA LYS A 56 0.30 -17.60 -7.22
C LYS A 56 1.67 -17.29 -6.63
N THR A 57 2.74 -17.45 -7.40
CA THR A 57 4.12 -17.13 -7.00
C THR A 57 4.31 -15.63 -6.76
N GLU A 58 3.77 -14.78 -7.63
CA GLU A 58 3.81 -13.32 -7.46
C GLU A 58 2.99 -12.89 -6.24
N ILE A 59 1.83 -13.52 -5.99
CA ILE A 59 1.05 -13.27 -4.76
C ILE A 59 1.86 -13.66 -3.53
N ALA A 60 2.46 -14.86 -3.51
CA ALA A 60 3.26 -15.33 -2.37
C ALA A 60 4.42 -14.37 -2.07
N GLY A 61 5.16 -13.93 -3.11
CA GLY A 61 6.24 -12.95 -2.95
C GLY A 61 5.76 -11.59 -2.43
N LEU A 62 4.56 -11.14 -2.83
CA LEU A 62 3.96 -9.91 -2.28
C LEU A 62 3.56 -10.08 -0.81
N VAL A 63 2.95 -11.21 -0.44
CA VAL A 63 2.58 -11.49 0.95
C VAL A 63 3.81 -11.52 1.86
N GLU A 64 4.90 -12.15 1.38
CA GLU A 64 6.18 -12.15 2.09
C GLU A 64 6.76 -10.74 2.21
N SER A 65 6.76 -9.97 1.12
CA SER A 65 7.20 -8.57 1.15
C SER A 65 6.39 -7.73 2.16
N PHE A 66 5.06 -7.91 2.22
CA PHE A 66 4.23 -7.22 3.21
C PHE A 66 4.53 -7.65 4.65
N GLN A 67 4.92 -8.91 4.85
CA GLN A 67 5.29 -9.42 6.16
C GLN A 67 6.64 -8.85 6.64
N VAL A 68 7.61 -8.67 5.74
CA VAL A 68 8.96 -8.18 6.07
C VAL A 68 9.00 -6.64 6.13
N ASN A 69 8.44 -5.98 5.12
CA ASN A 69 8.60 -4.53 4.91
C ASN A 69 7.38 -3.72 5.37
N GLY A 70 6.26 -4.38 5.67
CA GLY A 70 4.98 -3.73 5.90
C GLY A 70 4.25 -3.32 4.61
N LEU A 71 3.09 -2.70 4.77
CA LEU A 71 2.27 -2.21 3.66
C LEU A 71 2.56 -0.75 3.36
N ASP A 72 3.05 -0.48 2.17
CA ASP A 72 3.20 0.89 1.66
C ASP A 72 1.96 1.34 0.84
N ARG A 73 0.79 1.16 1.44
CA ARG A 73 -0.53 1.33 0.78
C ARG A 73 -0.96 2.78 0.56
N PHE A 74 -0.26 3.74 1.16
CA PHE A 74 -0.60 5.16 1.11
C PHE A 74 0.45 6.04 0.42
N ASN A 75 1.44 5.41 -0.21
CA ASN A 75 2.42 6.10 -1.03
C ASN A 75 1.87 6.35 -2.44
N PRO A 76 1.88 7.60 -2.94
CA PRO A 76 1.44 7.93 -4.31
C PRO A 76 2.12 7.12 -5.41
N THR A 77 3.39 6.72 -5.20
CA THR A 77 4.15 5.87 -6.13
C THR A 77 3.52 4.48 -6.26
N HIS A 78 2.88 4.00 -5.19
CA HIS A 78 2.23 2.70 -5.12
C HIS A 78 0.70 2.81 -5.21
N ALA A 79 0.18 3.97 -5.60
CA ALA A 79 -1.25 4.13 -5.80
C ALA A 79 -1.78 3.13 -6.84
N MET A 80 -3.00 2.64 -6.64
CA MET A 80 -3.67 1.78 -7.59
C MET A 80 -4.37 2.65 -8.65
N PRO A 81 -4.01 2.52 -9.93
CA PRO A 81 -4.64 3.32 -10.98
C PRO A 81 -6.04 2.78 -11.27
N LEU A 82 -7.05 3.62 -11.04
CA LEU A 82 -8.45 3.34 -11.32
C LEU A 82 -8.94 4.28 -12.43
N ILE A 83 -9.70 3.72 -13.35
CA ILE A 83 -10.31 4.43 -14.47
C ILE A 83 -11.81 4.44 -14.21
N VAL A 84 -12.34 5.64 -14.09
CA VAL A 84 -13.65 5.89 -13.52
C VAL A 84 -14.40 6.91 -14.36
N PRO A 85 -15.70 6.68 -14.64
CA PRO A 85 -16.56 7.72 -15.15
C PRO A 85 -16.65 8.86 -14.12
N LYS A 86 -16.44 10.10 -14.55
CA LYS A 86 -16.51 11.24 -13.62
C LYS A 86 -17.88 11.37 -12.94
N SER A 87 -18.95 10.94 -13.61
CA SER A 87 -20.34 11.00 -13.13
C SER A 87 -20.60 10.16 -11.87
N ILE A 88 -19.85 9.07 -11.66
CA ILE A 88 -20.02 8.20 -10.50
C ILE A 88 -19.26 8.70 -9.27
N LEU A 89 -18.39 9.69 -9.42
CA LEU A 89 -17.62 10.25 -8.32
C LEU A 89 -18.39 11.37 -7.64
N LYS A 90 -18.44 11.34 -6.32
CA LYS A 90 -18.94 12.48 -5.54
C LYS A 90 -17.90 13.61 -5.54
N LEU A 91 -18.35 14.85 -5.82
CA LEU A 91 -17.49 16.02 -5.84
C LEU A 91 -16.85 16.25 -4.46
N GLY A 92 -15.57 16.63 -4.42
CA GLY A 92 -14.82 16.87 -3.18
C GLY A 92 -14.30 15.61 -2.48
N MET A 93 -14.53 14.41 -3.03
CA MET A 93 -14.12 13.13 -2.43
C MET A 93 -12.81 12.58 -3.00
N TYR A 94 -11.96 13.46 -3.51
CA TYR A 94 -10.60 13.19 -3.95
C TYR A 94 -9.76 14.48 -3.88
N VAL A 95 -8.44 14.33 -3.73
CA VAL A 95 -7.47 15.44 -3.67
C VAL A 95 -6.53 15.40 -4.86
N THR A 96 -6.06 16.55 -5.33
CA THR A 96 -5.12 16.61 -6.46
C THR A 96 -3.68 16.29 -6.03
N GLU A 97 -3.36 16.49 -4.74
CA GLU A 97 -2.04 16.25 -4.17
C GLU A 97 -2.15 15.52 -2.83
N VAL A 98 -1.23 14.58 -2.58
CA VAL A 98 -1.16 13.84 -1.33
C VAL A 98 -0.07 14.46 -0.45
N LYS A 99 -0.47 15.27 0.54
CA LYS A 99 0.46 15.87 1.53
C LYS A 99 0.58 15.04 2.80
N GLY A 100 -0.49 14.32 3.15
CA GLY A 100 -0.54 13.40 4.28
C GLY A 100 -1.78 12.54 4.24
N ILE A 101 -1.74 11.36 4.89
CA ILE A 101 -2.83 10.38 4.79
C ILE A 101 -4.17 10.89 5.37
N ASN A 102 -4.11 11.74 6.40
CA ASN A 102 -5.29 12.30 7.04
C ASN A 102 -6.06 13.27 6.13
N GLU A 103 -5.40 13.80 5.09
CA GLU A 103 -6.01 14.71 4.13
C GLU A 103 -6.62 13.96 2.93
N VAL A 104 -6.32 12.66 2.77
CA VAL A 104 -6.85 11.86 1.67
C VAL A 104 -8.22 11.29 2.07
N PRO A 105 -9.30 11.72 1.41
CA PRO A 105 -10.64 11.24 1.73
C PRO A 105 -10.81 9.77 1.37
N LEU A 106 -11.69 9.07 2.10
CA LEU A 106 -12.23 7.79 1.64
C LEU A 106 -13.19 8.06 0.49
N LEU A 107 -12.97 7.41 -0.64
CA LEU A 107 -13.73 7.60 -1.86
C LEU A 107 -15.20 7.26 -1.60
N GLN A 108 -16.09 8.18 -1.95
CA GLN A 108 -17.53 7.94 -1.95
C GLN A 108 -18.05 7.96 -3.38
N ILE A 109 -18.88 6.98 -3.69
CA ILE A 109 -19.61 6.90 -4.95
C ILE A 109 -20.84 7.80 -4.85
N ASN A 110 -21.16 8.50 -5.94
CA ASN A 110 -22.38 9.28 -6.06
C ASN A 110 -23.59 8.36 -5.90
N ALA A 111 -24.57 8.75 -5.07
CA ALA A 111 -25.78 7.96 -4.84
C ALA A 111 -26.57 7.69 -6.13
N GLU A 112 -26.48 8.61 -7.10
CA GLU A 112 -27.12 8.50 -8.42
C GLU A 112 -26.52 7.38 -9.29
N ALA A 113 -25.30 6.91 -8.98
CA ALA A 113 -24.68 5.79 -9.70
C ALA A 113 -25.39 4.45 -9.44
N GLY A 114 -26.34 4.42 -8.51
CA GLY A 114 -27.09 3.22 -8.14
C GLY A 114 -26.23 2.17 -7.46
N LYS A 115 -26.73 0.94 -7.39
CA LYS A 115 -26.00 -0.18 -6.78
C LYS A 115 -25.06 -0.89 -7.75
N ASP A 116 -25.22 -0.70 -9.06
CA ASP A 116 -24.54 -1.49 -10.10
C ASP A 116 -23.34 -0.81 -10.75
N TRP A 117 -22.77 0.19 -10.08
CA TRP A 117 -21.56 0.85 -10.54
C TRP A 117 -20.38 -0.13 -10.60
N THR A 118 -19.46 0.11 -11.52
CA THR A 118 -18.17 -0.59 -11.60
C THR A 118 -17.06 0.40 -11.91
N ILE A 119 -15.85 0.07 -11.49
CA ILE A 119 -14.64 0.84 -11.78
C ILE A 119 -13.60 -0.09 -12.40
N SER A 120 -12.89 0.38 -13.43
CA SER A 120 -11.85 -0.43 -14.04
C SER A 120 -10.52 -0.17 -13.35
N ALA A 121 -9.86 -1.21 -12.86
CA ALA A 121 -8.48 -1.09 -12.38
C ALA A 121 -7.52 -1.31 -13.55
N ALA A 122 -6.56 -0.39 -13.67
CA ALA A 122 -5.47 -0.54 -14.61
C ALA A 122 -4.35 -1.45 -14.07
N GLY A 123 -4.35 -1.78 -12.78
CA GLY A 123 -3.37 -2.72 -12.23
C GLY A 123 -3.62 -2.96 -10.77
N GLY A 124 -2.71 -3.69 -10.12
CA GLY A 124 -2.82 -4.00 -8.71
C GLY A 124 -3.62 -5.26 -8.37
N GLN A 125 -4.03 -6.05 -9.36
CA GLN A 125 -4.75 -7.31 -9.12
C GLN A 125 -4.00 -8.20 -8.11
N HIS A 126 -2.73 -8.54 -8.35
CA HIS A 126 -1.94 -9.34 -7.39
C HIS A 126 -1.81 -8.70 -6.01
N ARG A 127 -1.76 -7.36 -5.93
CA ARG A 127 -1.70 -6.64 -4.64
C ARG A 127 -2.99 -6.81 -3.84
N VAL A 128 -4.15 -6.79 -4.49
CA VAL A 128 -5.45 -7.04 -3.84
C VAL A 128 -5.51 -8.44 -3.27
N TYR A 129 -5.14 -9.47 -4.06
CA TYR A 129 -5.11 -10.85 -3.59
C TYR A 129 -4.09 -11.07 -2.46
N ALA A 130 -2.90 -10.46 -2.57
CA ALA A 130 -1.90 -10.53 -1.51
C ALA A 130 -2.36 -9.82 -0.23
N LEU A 131 -3.07 -8.69 -0.35
CA LEU A 131 -3.61 -7.95 0.77
C LEU A 131 -4.67 -8.75 1.52
N GLU A 132 -5.56 -9.43 0.80
CA GLU A 132 -6.57 -10.33 1.38
C GLU A 132 -5.91 -11.40 2.26
N VAL A 133 -4.97 -12.17 1.69
CA VAL A 133 -4.25 -13.22 2.41
C VAL A 133 -3.46 -12.66 3.61
N TRP A 134 -2.81 -11.51 3.43
CA TRP A 134 -2.02 -10.91 4.49
C TRP A 134 -2.89 -10.40 5.65
N LEU A 135 -4.02 -9.75 5.36
CA LEU A 135 -4.94 -9.26 6.38
C LEU A 135 -5.59 -10.40 7.16
N GLU A 136 -5.96 -11.50 6.50
CA GLU A 136 -6.43 -12.70 7.19
C GLU A 136 -5.40 -13.22 8.19
N ARG A 137 -4.11 -13.27 7.81
CA ARG A 137 -3.03 -13.65 8.72
C ARG A 137 -2.90 -12.70 9.90
N LYS A 138 -3.06 -11.38 9.67
CA LYS A 138 -3.00 -10.38 10.76
C LYS A 138 -4.19 -10.47 11.70
N LYS A 139 -5.40 -10.73 11.18
CA LYS A 139 -6.59 -10.97 12.01
C LYS A 139 -6.42 -12.21 12.87
N LYS A 140 -5.94 -13.31 12.29
CA LYS A 140 -5.64 -14.54 13.05
C LYS A 140 -4.60 -14.30 14.14
N GLN A 141 -3.52 -13.57 13.84
CA GLN A 141 -2.51 -13.20 14.84
C GLN A 141 -3.15 -12.41 16.00
N LEU A 142 -4.04 -11.47 15.71
CA LEU A 142 -4.75 -10.72 16.76
C LEU A 142 -5.66 -11.63 17.60
N GLU A 143 -6.40 -12.54 16.96
CA GLU A 143 -7.25 -13.52 17.64
C GLU A 143 -6.43 -14.42 18.59
N ASP A 144 -5.28 -14.92 18.13
CA ASP A 144 -4.38 -15.74 18.94
C ASP A 144 -3.87 -14.95 20.17
N HIS A 145 -3.50 -13.67 19.99
CA HIS A 145 -3.11 -12.79 21.10
C HIS A 145 -4.24 -12.54 22.10
N LEU A 146 -5.47 -12.33 21.63
CA LEU A 146 -6.65 -12.17 22.47
C LEU A 146 -7.00 -13.44 23.24
N ALA A 147 -6.81 -14.61 22.63
CA ALA A 147 -7.01 -15.90 23.29
C ALA A 147 -6.01 -16.13 24.43
N VAL A 148 -4.73 -15.79 24.20
CA VAL A 148 -3.69 -15.83 25.25
C VAL A 148 -4.00 -14.85 26.38
N GLU A 149 -4.39 -13.61 26.05
CA GLU A 149 -4.81 -12.60 27.03
C GLU A 149 -5.97 -13.12 27.91
N LYS A 150 -6.97 -13.75 27.31
CA LYS A 150 -8.11 -14.33 28.03
C LYS A 150 -7.68 -15.50 28.91
N SER A 151 -6.80 -16.37 28.43
CA SER A 151 -6.31 -17.51 29.20
C SER A 151 -5.51 -17.09 30.43
N ILE A 152 -4.70 -16.03 30.33
CA ILE A 152 -3.91 -15.52 31.45
C ILE A 152 -4.82 -14.85 32.49
N LYS A 153 -5.78 -14.02 32.04
CA LYS A 153 -6.76 -13.38 32.95
C LYS A 153 -7.64 -14.37 33.72
N ALA A 154 -7.76 -15.59 33.23
CA ALA A 154 -8.51 -16.66 33.88
C ALA A 154 -7.67 -17.48 34.89
N GLN A 155 -6.35 -17.27 34.97
CA GLN A 155 -5.48 -17.92 35.97
C GLN A 155 -5.50 -17.14 37.29
N ASP A 156 -5.38 -17.86 38.41
CA ASP A 156 -5.21 -17.25 39.73
C ASP A 156 -3.92 -16.42 39.77
N VAL A 157 -4.03 -15.18 40.28
CA VAL A 157 -2.96 -14.19 40.32
C VAL A 157 -1.73 -14.71 41.09
N ASP A 158 -1.94 -15.59 42.06
CA ASP A 158 -0.90 -16.19 42.91
C ASP A 158 0.00 -17.21 42.19
N LYS A 159 -0.32 -17.56 40.93
CA LYS A 159 0.46 -18.52 40.12
C LYS A 159 1.23 -17.87 38.97
N ILE A 160 1.07 -16.57 38.76
CA ILE A 160 1.69 -15.86 37.64
C ILE A 160 2.96 -15.18 38.14
N ASP A 161 4.10 -15.53 37.54
CA ASP A 161 5.37 -14.88 37.84
C ASP A 161 5.32 -13.40 37.42
N GLU A 162 5.82 -12.51 38.28
CA GLU A 162 5.76 -11.07 38.06
C GLU A 162 6.59 -10.64 36.83
N ALA A 163 7.67 -11.37 36.52
CA ALA A 163 8.44 -11.15 35.30
C ALA A 163 7.65 -11.54 34.02
N GLU A 164 6.86 -12.61 34.09
CA GLU A 164 5.96 -13.02 33.00
C GLU A 164 4.85 -11.98 32.80
N LEU A 165 4.27 -11.47 33.89
CA LEU A 165 3.22 -10.44 33.85
C LEU A 165 3.74 -9.11 33.26
N GLN A 166 4.95 -8.68 33.64
CA GLN A 166 5.57 -7.46 33.09
C GLN A 166 5.94 -7.61 31.61
N LYS A 167 6.50 -8.76 31.21
CA LYS A 167 6.82 -9.05 29.82
C LYS A 167 5.54 -9.02 28.97
N TRP A 168 4.49 -9.67 29.43
CA TRP A 168 3.18 -9.70 28.78
C TRP A 168 2.57 -8.30 28.62
N ASN A 169 2.48 -7.54 29.71
CA ASN A 169 1.92 -6.18 29.70
C ASN A 169 2.65 -5.24 28.72
N LYS A 170 3.95 -5.43 28.53
CA LYS A 170 4.75 -4.53 27.68
C LYS A 170 4.87 -5.00 26.22
N SER A 171 5.01 -6.29 25.95
CA SER A 171 5.16 -6.81 24.58
C SER A 171 3.82 -7.10 23.91
N THR A 172 2.92 -7.81 24.60
CA THR A 172 1.64 -8.24 24.03
C THR A 172 0.72 -7.05 23.78
N LYS A 173 0.70 -6.07 24.68
CA LYS A 173 -0.08 -4.83 24.48
C LYS A 173 0.39 -4.07 23.24
N LYS A 174 1.71 -3.87 23.09
CA LYS A 174 2.27 -3.15 21.93
C LYS A 174 1.97 -3.87 20.61
N GLU A 175 2.09 -5.20 20.61
CA GLU A 175 1.82 -6.00 19.42
C GLU A 175 0.33 -6.00 19.06
N LYS A 176 -0.55 -6.10 20.06
CA LYS A 176 -2.00 -5.94 19.91
C LYS A 176 -2.37 -4.59 19.33
N ASP A 177 -1.91 -3.49 19.96
CA ASP A 177 -2.19 -2.12 19.50
C ASP A 177 -1.72 -1.92 18.05
N MET A 178 -0.57 -2.51 17.69
CA MET A 178 -0.05 -2.49 16.32
C MET A 178 -0.96 -3.27 15.35
N LEU A 179 -1.38 -4.49 15.71
CA LEU A 179 -2.26 -5.31 14.88
C LEU A 179 -3.63 -4.65 14.69
N GLU A 180 -4.21 -4.10 15.76
CA GLU A 180 -5.47 -3.34 15.72
C GLU A 180 -5.32 -2.12 14.80
N GLY A 181 -4.23 -1.37 14.91
CA GLY A 181 -3.93 -0.24 14.02
C GLY A 181 -3.81 -0.65 12.54
N ILE A 182 -3.18 -1.80 12.26
CA ILE A 182 -3.07 -2.35 10.89
C ILE A 182 -4.46 -2.73 10.34
N ILE A 183 -5.27 -3.40 11.16
CA ILE A 183 -6.59 -3.93 10.80
C ILE A 183 -7.63 -2.82 10.68
N ALA A 184 -7.49 -1.71 11.43
CA ALA A 184 -8.39 -0.56 11.36
C ALA A 184 -8.45 0.08 9.97
N TYR A 185 -7.36 -0.01 9.19
CA TYR A 185 -7.36 0.43 7.79
C TYR A 185 -7.98 -0.59 6.83
N GLY A 186 -8.27 -1.82 7.27
CA GLY A 186 -8.91 -2.85 6.46
C GLY A 186 -8.22 -3.04 5.10
N GLY A 187 -9.04 -3.12 4.05
CA GLY A 187 -8.60 -3.19 2.67
C GLY A 187 -8.28 -1.84 2.04
N GLN A 188 -8.15 -0.75 2.81
CA GLN A 188 -7.90 0.58 2.25
C GLN A 188 -6.56 0.65 1.53
N TRP A 189 -6.59 1.21 0.32
CA TRP A 189 -5.43 1.48 -0.51
C TRP A 189 -5.56 2.88 -1.15
N LEU A 190 -4.44 3.57 -1.37
CA LEU A 190 -4.43 4.83 -2.10
C LEU A 190 -4.67 4.57 -3.58
N VAL A 191 -5.68 5.21 -4.15
CA VAL A 191 -6.02 5.08 -5.56
C VAL A 191 -5.76 6.38 -6.29
N SER A 192 -5.26 6.30 -7.51
CA SER A 192 -5.18 7.43 -8.43
C SER A 192 -6.32 7.29 -9.45
N LEU A 193 -7.18 8.30 -9.49
CA LEU A 193 -8.41 8.30 -10.28
C LEU A 193 -8.17 8.96 -11.63
N PHE A 194 -8.48 8.25 -12.71
CA PHE A 194 -8.38 8.74 -14.07
C PHE A 194 -9.75 8.79 -14.73
N ASP A 195 -10.03 9.90 -15.41
CA ASP A 195 -11.24 10.14 -16.19
C ASP A 195 -11.29 9.20 -17.40
N ASP A 196 -12.30 8.32 -17.43
CA ASP A 196 -12.46 7.32 -18.49
C ASP A 196 -12.61 7.94 -19.88
N SER A 197 -13.28 9.08 -19.99
CA SER A 197 -13.52 9.82 -21.23
C SER A 197 -12.23 10.36 -21.85
N LYS A 198 -11.15 10.43 -21.06
CA LYS A 198 -9.83 10.95 -21.46
C LYS A 198 -8.77 9.87 -21.56
N CYS A 199 -9.10 8.61 -21.26
CA CYS A 199 -8.17 7.48 -21.28
C CYS A 199 -8.33 6.64 -22.55
N SER A 200 -7.21 6.37 -23.22
CA SER A 200 -7.08 5.39 -24.30
C SER A 200 -6.23 4.18 -23.87
N ASN A 201 -6.43 3.02 -24.51
CA ASN A 201 -5.75 1.75 -24.18
C ASN A 201 -4.22 1.89 -24.07
N ARG A 202 -3.61 2.73 -24.91
CA ARG A 202 -2.15 2.96 -24.91
C ARG A 202 -1.67 3.79 -23.71
N GLN A 203 -2.47 4.70 -23.17
CA GLN A 203 -2.08 5.58 -22.06
C GLN A 203 -2.12 4.87 -20.72
N VAL A 204 -3.08 3.96 -20.56
CA VAL A 204 -3.27 3.23 -19.30
C VAL A 204 -2.15 2.21 -19.08
N VAL A 205 -1.70 1.53 -20.12
CA VAL A 205 -0.52 0.65 -20.07
C VAL A 205 0.75 1.43 -19.72
N PHE A 206 0.85 2.70 -20.15
CA PHE A 206 1.96 3.57 -19.79
C PHE A 206 1.90 4.02 -18.32
N ALA A 207 0.71 4.35 -17.79
CA ALA A 207 0.51 4.66 -16.37
C ALA A 207 0.91 3.49 -15.44
N GLN A 208 0.60 2.25 -15.85
CA GLN A 208 1.05 1.05 -15.15
C GLN A 208 2.58 0.96 -15.07
N LYS A 209 3.28 1.14 -16.20
CA LYS A 209 4.74 1.01 -16.27
C LYS A 209 5.48 1.99 -15.36
N ARG A 210 4.98 3.22 -15.19
CA ARG A 210 5.58 4.19 -14.25
C ARG A 210 5.40 3.80 -12.78
N GLY A 211 4.26 3.23 -12.40
CA GLY A 211 4.09 2.66 -11.05
C GLY A 211 5.07 1.51 -10.78
N TYR A 212 5.40 0.71 -11.80
CA TYR A 212 6.39 -0.37 -11.71
C TYR A 212 7.86 0.12 -11.75
N GLU A 213 8.19 1.15 -12.52
CA GLU A 213 9.56 1.71 -12.60
C GLU A 213 9.99 2.44 -11.33
N GLY A 214 9.04 3.05 -10.61
CA GLY A 214 9.27 3.53 -9.24
C GLY A 214 9.75 2.42 -8.31
N MET A 215 9.10 1.24 -8.36
CA MET A 215 9.48 0.06 -7.57
C MET A 215 10.85 -0.51 -7.93
N ARG A 216 11.20 -0.60 -9.22
CA ARG A 216 12.50 -1.15 -9.65
C ARG A 216 13.69 -0.31 -9.18
N LYS A 217 13.51 1.01 -9.09
CA LYS A 217 14.55 1.92 -8.60
C LYS A 217 14.70 1.88 -7.08
N THR A 218 13.65 1.56 -6.32
CA THR A 218 13.71 1.41 -4.85
C THR A 218 14.08 0.00 -4.41
N SER A 219 13.95 -1.01 -5.28
CA SER A 219 14.43 -2.39 -5.04
C SER A 219 15.81 -2.66 -5.68
N GLY A 220 16.51 -1.61 -6.10
CA GLY A 220 17.68 -1.65 -6.99
C GLY A 220 19.03 -1.48 -6.31
N ASP A 221 19.23 -2.03 -5.10
CA ASP A 221 20.56 -2.36 -4.56
C ASP A 221 20.80 -3.88 -4.52
N GLY A 222 20.03 -4.65 -5.30
CA GLY A 222 20.33 -6.04 -5.63
C GLY A 222 21.33 -6.13 -6.78
N LYS A 223 22.60 -5.76 -6.54
CA LYS A 223 23.68 -6.10 -7.48
C LYS A 223 23.87 -7.61 -7.45
N CYS A 224 23.48 -8.27 -8.53
CA CYS A 224 24.06 -9.55 -8.93
C CYS A 224 25.54 -9.27 -9.25
N ALA A 225 26.43 -9.47 -8.29
CA ALA A 225 27.86 -9.52 -8.52
C ALA A 225 28.32 -10.97 -8.35
N ASN A 226 29.00 -11.45 -9.39
CA ASN A 226 29.62 -12.76 -9.50
C ASN A 226 30.51 -13.08 -8.30
N HIS A 227 30.67 -14.39 -8.05
CA HIS A 227 31.77 -14.96 -7.30
C HIS A 227 33.11 -14.36 -7.75
N ASP A 228 33.87 -13.79 -6.82
CA ASP A 228 35.21 -14.28 -6.43
C ASP A 228 35.74 -13.48 -5.23
N GLY A 229 36.53 -14.16 -4.40
CA GLY A 229 36.83 -13.83 -3.01
C GLY A 229 37.58 -12.51 -2.75
N GLY A 230 37.39 -12.00 -1.54
CA GLY A 230 38.15 -10.88 -0.98
C GLY A 230 37.53 -10.36 0.31
N VAL A 231 38.06 -10.81 1.44
CA VAL A 231 37.87 -10.19 2.76
C VAL A 231 38.19 -8.70 2.66
N PHE A 232 37.31 -7.79 3.11
CA PHE A 232 37.68 -6.62 3.91
C PHE A 232 36.45 -5.84 4.45
N ALA A 233 36.51 -5.63 5.76
CA ALA A 233 35.89 -4.63 6.64
C ALA A 233 34.71 -3.75 6.15
N ARG A 234 33.66 -3.72 6.98
CA ARG A 234 32.68 -2.61 7.08
C ARG A 234 33.39 -1.30 7.45
N PRO A 235 32.78 -0.16 7.11
CA PRO A 235 32.31 0.70 8.20
C PRO A 235 30.84 1.09 8.05
N ALA A 236 30.27 1.37 9.22
CA ALA A 236 28.89 1.76 9.45
C ALA A 236 28.58 3.21 9.02
N HIS A 237 27.27 3.47 8.95
CA HIS A 237 26.55 4.75 9.03
C HIS A 237 25.93 5.33 7.75
N GLN A 238 24.64 5.69 7.93
CA GLN A 238 23.73 6.46 7.06
C GLN A 238 23.19 5.62 5.88
N TYR A 239 21.93 5.19 5.80
CA TYR A 239 20.67 5.85 6.16
C TYR A 239 19.62 4.83 6.64
N LEU A 240 19.32 4.83 7.94
CA LEU A 240 18.06 4.30 8.46
C LEU A 240 17.20 5.50 8.84
N ARG A 241 16.24 5.87 7.99
CA ARG A 241 15.08 6.64 8.42
C ARG A 241 13.90 5.67 8.53
N PRO A 242 13.46 5.31 9.74
CA PRO A 242 12.14 4.73 9.92
C PRO A 242 11.13 5.86 9.72
N LEU A 243 10.35 5.81 8.64
CA LEU A 243 9.11 6.58 8.53
C LEU A 243 8.05 5.89 9.41
N TYR A 244 8.25 5.95 10.72
CA TYR A 244 7.18 5.81 11.70
C TYR A 244 6.93 7.20 12.25
N THR A 245 5.92 7.88 11.72
CA THR A 245 5.27 8.98 12.44
C THR A 245 4.05 8.40 13.14
N PRO A 246 4.10 8.22 14.48
CA PRO A 246 2.88 8.01 15.24
C PRO A 246 2.15 9.35 15.29
N LEU A 247 1.11 9.51 14.49
CA LEU A 247 0.16 10.60 14.66
C LEU A 247 -0.80 10.23 15.79
N GLY A 248 -0.59 10.88 16.94
CA GLY A 248 -1.47 10.80 18.09
C GLY A 248 -0.77 11.28 19.36
N ASN A 249 -0.81 12.59 19.61
CA ASN A 249 -0.53 13.16 20.93
C ASN A 249 -1.56 12.59 21.92
N TYR A 250 -1.23 11.51 22.59
CA TYR A 250 -1.97 11.06 23.77
C TYR A 250 -1.25 11.56 25.01
N ASN A 251 -1.84 12.60 25.60
CA ASN A 251 -1.56 13.06 26.96
C ASN A 251 -2.01 11.94 27.92
N TYR A 252 -1.13 11.00 28.25
CA TYR A 252 -1.42 10.05 29.32
C TYR A 252 -1.01 10.66 30.65
N LYS A 253 -1.98 11.26 31.34
CA LYS A 253 -1.99 11.25 32.81
C LYS A 253 -1.87 9.80 33.23
N VAL A 254 -0.83 9.47 33.97
CA VAL A 254 -0.68 8.20 34.69
C VAL A 254 -1.87 8.09 35.65
N GLN A 255 -2.90 7.32 35.27
CA GLN A 255 -3.87 6.83 36.23
C GLN A 255 -3.28 5.59 36.87
N THR A 256 -2.55 5.82 37.96
CA THR A 256 -2.27 4.81 38.97
C THR A 256 -3.62 4.35 39.51
N ILE A 257 -3.99 3.10 39.29
CA ILE A 257 -5.11 2.49 40.00
C ILE A 257 -4.61 2.22 41.42
N PHE A 258 -4.99 3.09 42.35
CA PHE A 258 -4.93 2.81 43.78
C PHE A 258 -6.03 1.78 44.10
N TRP A 259 -5.63 0.66 44.69
CA TRP A 259 -6.53 -0.19 45.46
C TRP A 259 -6.53 0.36 46.89
N GLU A 260 -7.60 1.03 47.29
CA GLU A 260 -7.90 1.24 48.71
C GLU A 260 -8.62 0.00 49.26
N LYS A 261 -8.28 -0.31 50.52
CA LYS A 261 -8.64 -1.51 51.27
C LYS A 261 -10.12 -1.59 51.65
#